data_AF-A0A653X7Y1-F1
#
_entry.id   AF-A0A653X7Y1-F1
#
_cell.length_a   1.000
_cell.length_b   1.000
_cell.length_c   1.000
_cell.angle_alpha   90.00
_cell.angle_beta   90.00
_cell.angle_gamma   90.00
#
_symmetry.space_group_name_H-M   'P 1'
#
loop_
_entity.id
_entity.type
_entity.pdbx_description
1 polymer ?
#
loop_
_entity_poly.entity_id
_entity_poly.type
_entity_poly.pdbx_seq_one_letter_code
_entity_poly.pdbx_strand_id
1 'polypeptide(L)'
;MHLHLRADSIHLSKSHAKALDDEFFLSHPAAYFASRISSLLATEHSAAVPTPGDEPEFFAALGLSKTDSLLAFDEQDRRLQLAVEALSLRHQAAEALLRFMYAVTAAKPKEGDSPSTWLLVADSPNALIDVVQKTMAAVNSDEELFLRCLFTPGTRVDEKVAAAADTAVAWVNHASSLLTGDELSVNAAHNKVKHGLAVSTRGDVRIEFITTPPNDLGQIPLSAFGEGKSVPIFDRPMLTYLSRPHTNPKQGLEAISLRVDVPVVLAEAWMIANVYAAMFHARARRHFGDDLPEGVAPYPTLVIGRLPEHVIGGRPLGYREAVTLPPDGTTAPRKSGLFFQGSFIPMDVDYGSKVSGVVVEG
;
A
#
# COMPACT_ATOMS: atom_id res chain seq x y z
N MET A 1 0.97 -12.90 26.14
CA MET A 1 1.93 -13.38 27.17
C MET A 1 2.79 -12.17 27.57
N HIS A 2 3.19 -11.98 28.83
CA HIS A 2 4.20 -10.94 29.14
C HIS A 2 5.59 -11.57 29.00
N LEU A 3 6.41 -11.06 28.09
CA LEU A 3 7.80 -11.52 27.91
C LEU A 3 8.60 -11.32 29.20
N HIS A 4 8.85 -12.40 29.94
CA HIS A 4 9.67 -12.37 31.16
C HIS A 4 11.17 -12.43 30.83
N LEU A 5 11.65 -11.43 30.08
CA LEU A 5 13.05 -11.32 29.67
C LEU A 5 13.76 -10.27 30.53
N ARG A 6 14.95 -10.58 31.03
CA ARG A 6 15.79 -9.64 31.78
C ARG A 6 17.06 -9.37 30.98
N ALA A 7 17.43 -8.10 30.83
CA ALA A 7 18.71 -7.74 30.24
C ALA A 7 19.86 -8.19 31.16
N ASP A 8 20.56 -9.24 30.74
CA ASP A 8 21.67 -9.87 31.47
C ASP A 8 22.97 -9.97 30.64
N SER A 9 22.93 -9.55 29.37
CA SER A 9 24.04 -9.57 28.42
C SER A 9 23.94 -8.38 27.46
N ILE A 10 25.09 -7.95 26.91
CA ILE A 10 25.16 -6.95 25.83
C ILE A 10 24.69 -7.50 24.48
N HIS A 11 24.71 -8.81 24.32
CA HIS A 11 24.28 -9.53 23.11
C HIS A 11 23.01 -10.34 23.38
N LEU A 12 22.19 -10.52 22.35
CA LEU A 12 21.00 -11.36 22.41
C LEU A 12 21.40 -12.83 22.59
N SER A 13 21.07 -13.39 23.76
CA SER A 13 21.31 -14.80 24.06
C SER A 13 20.39 -15.73 23.26
N LYS A 14 20.76 -17.00 23.11
CA LYS A 14 19.96 -17.99 22.38
C LYS A 14 18.57 -18.19 23.00
N SER A 15 18.48 -18.20 24.33
CA SER A 15 17.21 -18.36 25.04
C SER A 15 16.30 -17.15 24.83
N HIS A 16 16.84 -15.92 24.87
CA HIS A 16 16.06 -14.72 24.59
C HIS A 16 15.63 -14.65 23.13
N ALA A 17 16.53 -14.97 22.17
CA ALA A 17 16.19 -15.04 20.76
C ALA A 17 15.05 -16.03 20.48
N LYS A 18 15.11 -17.22 21.10
CA LYS A 18 14.03 -18.20 21.01
C LYS A 18 12.72 -17.67 21.60
N ALA A 19 12.74 -17.10 22.81
CA ALA A 19 11.53 -16.59 23.45
C ALA A 19 10.88 -15.43 22.68
N LEU A 20 11.69 -14.57 22.06
CA LEU A 20 11.20 -13.51 21.17
C LEU A 20 10.55 -14.09 19.91
N ASP A 21 11.22 -15.01 19.22
CA ASP A 21 10.65 -15.63 18.02
C ASP A 21 9.41 -16.49 18.36
N ASP A 22 9.38 -17.14 19.52
CA ASP A 22 8.21 -17.87 20.02
C ASP A 22 7.00 -16.94 20.15
N GLU A 23 7.13 -15.78 20.80
CA GLU A 23 6.04 -14.79 20.90
C GLU A 23 5.69 -14.19 19.54
N PHE A 24 6.69 -13.87 18.73
CA PHE A 24 6.48 -13.26 17.42
C PHE A 24 5.64 -14.16 16.53
N PHE A 25 5.97 -15.46 16.42
CA PHE A 25 5.25 -16.40 15.55
C PHE A 25 3.86 -16.83 16.06
N LEU A 26 3.47 -16.42 17.27
CA LEU A 26 2.08 -16.48 17.74
C LEU A 26 1.23 -15.29 17.25
N SER A 27 1.85 -14.29 16.61
CA SER A 27 1.13 -13.17 15.98
C SER A 27 0.33 -13.65 14.76
N HIS A 28 -0.80 -12.98 14.49
CA HIS A 28 -1.68 -13.29 13.36
C HIS A 28 -1.69 -12.16 12.32
N PRO A 29 -0.60 -11.98 11.54
CA PRO A 29 -0.50 -10.87 10.58
C PRO A 29 -1.61 -10.92 9.53
N ALA A 30 -1.99 -12.11 9.05
CA ALA A 30 -3.09 -12.28 8.10
C ALA A 30 -4.42 -11.77 8.68
N ALA A 31 -4.72 -12.11 9.93
CA ALA A 31 -5.94 -11.70 10.61
C ALA A 31 -5.97 -10.18 10.83
N TYR A 32 -4.83 -9.57 11.16
CA TYR A 32 -4.71 -8.11 11.25
C TYR A 32 -5.12 -7.43 9.94
N PHE A 33 -4.50 -7.82 8.81
CA PHE A 33 -4.83 -7.21 7.52
C PHE A 33 -6.26 -7.52 7.07
N ALA A 34 -6.72 -8.76 7.22
CA ALA A 34 -8.08 -9.16 6.87
C ALA A 34 -9.14 -8.39 7.69
N SER A 35 -8.92 -8.24 9.00
CA SER A 35 -9.80 -7.48 9.89
C SER A 35 -9.86 -6.01 9.49
N ARG A 36 -8.71 -5.39 9.19
CA ARG A 36 -8.64 -3.99 8.71
C ARG A 36 -9.34 -3.81 7.36
N ILE A 37 -9.13 -4.73 6.42
CA ILE A 37 -9.83 -4.70 5.11
C ILE A 37 -11.34 -4.82 5.32
N SER A 38 -11.79 -5.79 6.12
CA SER A 38 -13.21 -5.98 6.42
C SER A 38 -13.82 -4.76 7.09
N SER A 39 -13.10 -4.13 8.03
CA SER A 39 -13.55 -2.91 8.72
C SER A 39 -13.71 -1.75 7.73
N LEU A 40 -12.76 -1.57 6.81
CA LEU A 40 -12.85 -0.51 5.79
C LEU A 40 -13.99 -0.72 4.79
N LEU A 41 -14.21 -1.98 4.36
CA LEU A 41 -15.36 -2.32 3.51
C LEU A 41 -16.69 -2.13 4.24
N ALA A 42 -16.76 -2.49 5.52
CA ALA A 42 -17.95 -2.26 6.33
C ALA A 42 -18.21 -0.76 6.52
N THR A 43 -17.16 0.01 6.81
CA THR A 43 -17.24 1.46 6.93
C THR A 43 -17.71 2.07 5.62
N GLU A 44 -17.26 1.61 4.44
CA GLU A 44 -17.72 2.09 3.12
C GLU A 44 -19.25 2.03 2.98
N HIS A 45 -19.89 1.00 3.53
CA HIS A 45 -21.33 0.79 3.46
C HIS A 45 -22.15 1.37 4.63
N SER A 46 -21.49 1.95 5.65
CA SER A 46 -22.15 2.45 6.85
C SER A 46 -22.17 3.98 6.92
N ALA A 47 -23.33 4.55 7.25
CA ALA A 47 -23.50 5.96 7.60
C ALA A 47 -23.69 6.16 9.13
N ALA A 48 -23.36 5.15 9.93
CA ALA A 48 -23.58 5.20 11.37
C ALA A 48 -22.66 6.24 12.03
N VAL A 49 -23.26 7.06 12.90
CA VAL A 49 -22.54 7.98 13.78
C VAL A 49 -22.53 7.39 15.18
N PRO A 50 -21.39 7.38 15.90
CA PRO A 50 -21.32 6.89 17.27
C PRO A 50 -22.34 7.61 18.17
N THR A 51 -23.07 6.84 18.98
CA THR A 51 -23.98 7.38 20.00
C THR A 51 -23.57 6.91 21.39
N PRO A 52 -23.96 7.60 22.47
CA PRO A 52 -23.70 7.14 23.84
C PRO A 52 -24.31 5.76 24.15
N GLY A 53 -25.36 5.35 23.42
CA GLY A 53 -25.99 4.05 23.58
C GLY A 53 -25.19 2.93 22.94
N ASP A 54 -24.57 3.20 21.79
CA ASP A 54 -23.81 2.21 21.03
C ASP A 54 -22.35 2.13 21.49
N GLU A 55 -21.74 3.26 21.86
CA GLU A 55 -20.32 3.38 22.22
C GLU A 55 -20.12 4.05 23.60
N PRO A 56 -20.68 3.50 24.69
CA PRO A 56 -20.74 4.16 25.99
C PRO A 56 -19.35 4.49 26.58
N GLU A 57 -18.35 3.63 26.35
CA GLU A 57 -16.99 3.83 26.86
C GLU A 57 -16.28 5.01 26.19
N PHE A 58 -16.47 5.19 24.88
CA PHE A 58 -15.92 6.32 24.13
C PHE A 58 -16.48 7.65 24.64
N PHE A 59 -17.81 7.72 24.82
CA PHE A 59 -18.46 8.92 25.34
C PHE A 59 -18.08 9.20 26.79
N ALA A 60 -17.99 8.17 27.63
CA ALA A 60 -17.52 8.31 29.02
C ALA A 60 -16.08 8.85 29.08
N ALA A 61 -15.18 8.36 28.22
CA ALA A 61 -13.81 8.84 28.15
C ALA A 61 -13.70 10.32 27.73
N LEU A 62 -14.63 10.79 26.89
CA LEU A 62 -14.73 12.21 26.50
C LEU A 62 -15.50 13.07 27.52
N GLY A 63 -16.12 12.47 28.54
CA GLY A 63 -17.02 13.17 29.45
C GLY A 63 -18.30 13.68 28.78
N LEU A 64 -18.71 13.06 27.67
CA LEU A 64 -19.88 13.45 26.88
C LEU A 64 -21.08 12.54 27.19
N SER A 65 -22.26 13.13 27.25
CA SER A 65 -23.54 12.41 27.41
C SER A 65 -24.44 12.48 26.17
N LYS A 66 -24.02 13.24 25.15
CA LYS A 66 -24.73 13.51 23.90
C LYS A 66 -23.72 13.73 22.77
N THR A 67 -24.20 13.75 21.54
CA THR A 67 -23.40 13.86 20.31
C THR A 67 -23.04 15.30 19.91
N ASP A 68 -23.69 16.31 20.48
CA ASP A 68 -23.65 17.71 20.00
C ASP A 68 -22.26 18.36 20.05
N SER A 69 -21.33 17.79 20.83
CA SER A 69 -19.94 18.27 20.96
C SER A 69 -18.94 17.44 20.15
N LEU A 70 -19.39 16.43 19.41
CA LEU A 70 -18.53 15.69 18.50
C LEU A 70 -18.20 16.52 17.27
N LEU A 71 -17.01 16.27 16.69
CA LEU A 71 -16.63 16.84 15.42
C LEU A 71 -17.64 16.38 14.35
N ALA A 72 -18.22 17.35 13.64
CA ALA A 72 -19.07 17.07 12.51
C ALA A 72 -18.22 16.66 11.30
N PHE A 73 -18.69 15.66 10.58
CA PHE A 73 -18.15 15.23 9.30
C PHE A 73 -19.32 14.77 8.43
N ASP A 74 -19.14 14.78 7.12
CA ASP A 74 -20.15 14.31 6.19
C ASP A 74 -19.73 13.03 5.43
N GLU A 75 -20.57 12.62 4.50
CA GLU A 75 -20.34 11.46 3.65
C GLU A 75 -19.06 11.60 2.80
N GLN A 76 -18.75 12.81 2.35
CA GLN A 76 -17.57 13.07 1.56
C GLN A 76 -16.32 12.95 2.42
N ASP A 77 -16.31 13.51 3.64
CA ASP A 77 -15.21 13.37 4.59
C ASP A 77 -14.91 11.89 4.88
N ARG A 78 -15.96 11.08 5.10
CA ARG A 78 -15.85 9.63 5.29
C ARG A 78 -15.20 8.93 4.10
N ARG A 79 -15.62 9.25 2.87
CA ARG A 79 -15.02 8.68 1.64
C ARG A 79 -13.55 9.05 1.48
N LEU A 80 -13.16 10.27 1.86
CA LEU A 80 -11.77 10.70 1.83
C LEU A 80 -10.93 9.98 2.89
N GLN A 81 -11.46 9.82 4.10
CA GLN A 81 -10.83 9.04 5.16
C GLN A 81 -10.61 7.58 4.72
N LEU A 82 -11.61 6.93 4.13
CA LEU A 82 -11.50 5.58 3.59
C LEU A 82 -10.39 5.45 2.52
N ALA A 83 -10.29 6.42 1.62
CA ALA A 83 -9.23 6.44 0.61
C ALA A 83 -7.82 6.54 1.23
N VAL A 84 -7.67 7.41 2.23
CA VAL A 84 -6.40 7.58 2.96
C VAL A 84 -6.02 6.31 3.73
N GLU A 85 -6.99 5.67 4.39
CA GLU A 85 -6.75 4.46 5.16
C GLU A 85 -6.49 3.24 4.28
N ALA A 86 -7.21 3.07 3.17
CA ALA A 86 -6.96 2.01 2.21
C ALA A 86 -5.55 2.11 1.62
N LEU A 87 -5.14 3.33 1.23
CA LEU A 87 -3.79 3.59 0.72
C LEU A 87 -2.73 3.23 1.75
N SER A 88 -2.94 3.62 3.01
CA SER A 88 -2.04 3.36 4.12
C SER A 88 -1.93 1.87 4.43
N LEU A 89 -3.05 1.15 4.45
CA LEU A 89 -3.09 -0.29 4.71
C LEU A 89 -2.34 -1.08 3.62
N ARG A 90 -2.50 -0.71 2.35
CA ARG A 90 -1.75 -1.30 1.23
C ARG A 90 -0.24 -1.12 1.39
N HIS A 91 0.21 0.07 1.80
CA HIS A 91 1.64 0.32 2.03
C HIS A 91 2.18 -0.42 3.25
N GLN A 92 1.39 -0.51 4.32
CA GLN A 92 1.74 -1.31 5.50
C GLN A 92 1.91 -2.79 5.14
N ALA A 93 1.02 -3.35 4.30
CA ALA A 93 1.15 -4.72 3.82
C ALA A 93 2.42 -4.91 2.98
N ALA A 94 2.71 -3.98 2.06
CA ALA A 94 3.91 -4.03 1.22
C ALA A 94 5.20 -3.93 2.06
N GLU A 95 5.26 -3.01 3.02
CA GLU A 95 6.40 -2.83 3.91
C GLU A 95 6.58 -4.05 4.83
N ALA A 96 5.50 -4.59 5.40
CA ALA A 96 5.54 -5.79 6.23
C ALA A 96 6.10 -6.99 5.46
N LEU A 97 5.61 -7.22 4.23
CA LEU A 97 6.10 -8.28 3.35
C LEU A 97 7.59 -8.13 3.08
N LEU A 98 8.04 -6.95 2.63
CA LEU A 98 9.43 -6.77 2.19
C LEU A 98 10.42 -6.71 3.35
N ARG A 99 10.05 -6.14 4.50
CA ARG A 99 10.90 -6.19 5.70
C ARG A 99 11.01 -7.61 6.24
N PHE A 100 9.92 -8.38 6.21
CA PHE A 100 9.97 -9.79 6.60
C PHE A 100 10.80 -10.62 5.63
N MET A 101 10.61 -10.45 4.32
CA MET A 101 11.45 -11.10 3.31
C MET A 101 12.93 -10.77 3.50
N TYR A 102 13.27 -9.49 3.73
CA TYR A 102 14.63 -9.08 4.04
C TYR A 102 15.19 -9.84 5.25
N ALA A 103 14.43 -9.92 6.34
CA ALA A 103 14.83 -10.60 7.56
C ALA A 103 15.12 -12.09 7.36
N VAL A 104 14.35 -12.77 6.51
CA VAL A 104 14.49 -14.23 6.29
C VAL A 104 15.38 -14.60 5.10
N THR A 105 15.83 -13.63 4.28
CA THR A 105 16.66 -13.89 3.09
C THR A 105 18.04 -13.23 3.15
N ALA A 106 18.15 -11.99 3.61
CA ALA A 106 19.34 -11.15 3.43
C ALA A 106 19.95 -10.67 4.75
N ALA A 107 19.14 -10.52 5.79
CA ALA A 107 19.58 -9.99 7.06
C ALA A 107 20.56 -10.95 7.77
N LYS A 108 21.53 -10.37 8.48
CA LYS A 108 22.46 -11.10 9.33
C LYS A 108 22.39 -10.53 10.74
N PRO A 109 22.42 -11.37 11.79
CA PRO A 109 22.54 -10.87 13.16
C PRO A 109 23.77 -9.98 13.31
N LYS A 110 23.69 -8.99 14.20
CA LYS A 110 24.86 -8.22 14.60
C LYS A 110 25.86 -9.15 15.27
N GLU A 111 27.13 -8.74 15.28
CA GLU A 111 28.18 -9.54 15.91
C GLU A 111 27.84 -9.84 17.38
N GLY A 112 27.93 -11.11 17.74
CA GLY A 112 27.60 -11.63 19.08
C GLY A 112 26.12 -11.97 19.31
N ASP A 113 25.19 -11.43 18.52
CA ASP A 113 23.76 -11.70 18.69
C ASP A 113 23.36 -13.09 18.15
N SER A 114 22.50 -13.78 18.91
CA SER A 114 21.86 -15.00 18.44
C SER A 114 20.81 -14.67 17.36
N PRO A 115 20.64 -15.53 16.33
CA PRO A 115 19.63 -15.31 15.30
C PRO A 115 18.21 -15.22 15.88
N SER A 116 17.51 -14.12 15.62
CA SER A 116 16.09 -13.92 15.91
C SER A 116 15.44 -13.24 14.72
N THR A 117 14.39 -13.86 14.17
CA THR A 117 13.63 -13.32 13.05
C THR A 117 12.99 -12.00 13.44
N TRP A 118 12.41 -11.90 14.63
CA TRP A 118 11.77 -10.66 15.08
C TRP A 118 12.78 -9.51 15.18
N LEU A 119 13.95 -9.77 15.77
CA LEU A 119 15.01 -8.75 15.84
C LEU A 119 15.48 -8.33 14.45
N LEU A 120 15.67 -9.27 13.51
CA LEU A 120 16.10 -8.94 12.15
C LEU A 120 15.07 -8.10 11.37
N VAL A 121 13.77 -8.28 11.64
CA VAL A 121 12.72 -7.39 11.11
C VAL A 121 12.85 -6.00 11.75
N ALA A 122 13.02 -5.92 13.07
CA ALA A 122 13.13 -4.65 13.79
C ALA A 122 14.38 -3.85 13.40
N ASP A 123 15.50 -4.53 13.16
CA ASP A 123 16.79 -3.96 12.74
C ASP A 123 16.91 -3.76 11.22
N SER A 124 15.83 -3.96 10.47
CA SER A 124 15.87 -3.79 9.01
C SER A 124 16.21 -2.35 8.61
N PRO A 125 16.88 -2.13 7.45
CA PRO A 125 17.28 -0.80 7.01
C PRO A 125 16.14 0.22 7.04
N ASN A 126 16.45 1.45 7.45
CA ASN A 126 15.46 2.54 7.47
C ASN A 126 14.98 2.88 6.05
N ALA A 127 15.89 2.92 5.09
CA ALA A 127 15.58 3.19 3.69
C ALA A 127 14.98 1.94 3.02
N LEU A 128 13.73 2.03 2.57
CA LEU A 128 13.04 0.90 1.94
C LEU A 128 13.70 0.43 0.63
N ILE A 129 14.37 1.35 -0.08
CA ILE A 129 15.17 0.98 -1.26
C ILE A 129 16.28 -0.02 -0.90
N ASP A 130 16.93 0.14 0.26
CA ASP A 130 17.97 -0.79 0.71
C ASP A 130 17.38 -2.14 1.10
N VAL A 131 16.20 -2.16 1.72
CA VAL A 131 15.45 -3.38 2.05
C VAL A 131 15.17 -4.15 0.76
N VAL A 132 14.61 -3.49 -0.26
CA VAL A 132 14.30 -4.09 -1.56
C VAL A 132 15.55 -4.59 -2.27
N GLN A 133 16.57 -3.74 -2.44
CA GLN A 133 17.78 -4.10 -3.18
C GLN A 133 18.50 -5.30 -2.55
N LYS A 134 18.65 -5.32 -1.22
CA LYS A 134 19.32 -6.43 -0.52
C LYS A 134 18.51 -7.71 -0.57
N THR A 135 17.18 -7.62 -0.45
CA THR A 135 16.29 -8.78 -0.57
C THR A 135 16.36 -9.40 -1.96
N MET A 136 16.25 -8.57 -3.01
CA MET A 136 16.31 -9.04 -4.39
C MET A 136 17.69 -9.62 -4.73
N ALA A 137 18.78 -9.01 -4.23
CA ALA A 137 20.12 -9.55 -4.40
C ALA A 137 20.26 -10.96 -3.78
N ALA A 138 19.72 -11.17 -2.58
CA ALA A 138 19.76 -12.48 -1.91
C ALA A 138 18.93 -13.52 -2.67
N VAL A 139 17.71 -13.17 -3.09
CA VAL A 139 16.84 -14.07 -3.87
C VAL A 139 17.43 -14.42 -5.23
N ASN A 140 18.03 -13.45 -5.92
CA ASN A 140 18.65 -13.69 -7.23
C ASN A 140 19.95 -14.50 -7.13
N SER A 141 20.58 -14.57 -5.95
CA SER A 141 21.77 -15.40 -5.73
C SER A 141 21.47 -16.88 -5.45
N ASP A 142 20.20 -17.22 -5.17
CA ASP A 142 19.77 -18.57 -4.81
C ASP A 142 18.36 -18.81 -5.38
N GLU A 143 18.30 -19.52 -6.50
CA GLU A 143 17.08 -19.77 -7.28
C GLU A 143 15.94 -20.42 -6.47
N GLU A 144 16.27 -21.13 -5.38
CA GLU A 144 15.30 -21.80 -4.53
C GLU A 144 14.92 -20.99 -3.28
N LEU A 145 15.68 -19.95 -2.93
CA LEU A 145 15.51 -19.22 -1.67
C LEU A 145 14.08 -18.67 -1.53
N PHE A 146 13.54 -18.10 -2.60
CA PHE A 146 12.16 -17.60 -2.60
C PHE A 146 11.15 -18.70 -2.30
N LEU A 147 11.26 -19.85 -2.98
CA LEU A 147 10.35 -20.98 -2.80
C LEU A 147 10.44 -21.56 -1.40
N ARG A 148 11.66 -21.64 -0.84
CA ARG A 148 11.85 -22.02 0.56
C ARG A 148 11.19 -21.00 1.49
N CYS A 149 11.31 -19.70 1.25
CA CYS A 149 10.62 -18.71 2.08
C CYS A 149 9.09 -18.81 1.97
N LEU A 150 8.55 -19.10 0.79
CA LEU A 150 7.10 -19.11 0.54
C LEU A 150 6.39 -20.38 1.02
N PHE A 151 7.02 -21.55 0.89
CA PHE A 151 6.40 -22.84 1.16
C PHE A 151 6.94 -23.51 2.42
N THR A 152 6.08 -24.29 3.09
CA THR A 152 6.48 -25.13 4.21
C THR A 152 7.44 -26.23 3.76
N PRO A 153 8.39 -26.65 4.62
CA PRO A 153 9.24 -27.81 4.34
C PRO A 153 8.42 -29.04 3.93
N GLY A 154 8.88 -29.78 2.92
CA GLY A 154 8.21 -30.99 2.43
C GLY A 154 7.07 -30.74 1.42
N THR A 155 6.79 -29.50 1.05
CA THR A 155 5.80 -29.18 0.00
C THR A 155 6.21 -29.83 -1.32
N ARG A 156 5.34 -30.66 -1.89
CA ARG A 156 5.54 -31.26 -3.21
C ARG A 156 5.27 -30.21 -4.28
N VAL A 157 6.24 -30.00 -5.17
CA VAL A 157 6.06 -29.11 -6.32
C VAL A 157 5.21 -29.80 -7.37
N ASP A 158 4.06 -29.22 -7.67
CA ASP A 158 3.19 -29.54 -8.79
C ASP A 158 2.85 -28.25 -9.57
N GLU A 159 2.04 -28.37 -10.62
CA GLU A 159 1.63 -27.23 -11.45
C GLU A 159 0.91 -26.13 -10.65
N LYS A 160 0.14 -26.48 -9.60
CA LYS A 160 -0.57 -25.50 -8.78
C LYS A 160 0.39 -24.75 -7.87
N VAL A 161 1.36 -25.47 -7.28
CA VAL A 161 2.42 -24.86 -6.45
C VAL A 161 3.28 -23.91 -7.28
N ALA A 162 3.65 -24.31 -8.50
CA ALA A 162 4.38 -23.44 -9.43
C ALA A 162 3.57 -22.18 -9.76
N ALA A 163 2.31 -22.32 -10.15
CA ALA A 163 1.46 -21.17 -10.49
C ALA A 163 1.16 -20.24 -9.29
N ALA A 164 1.09 -20.78 -8.07
CA ALA A 164 0.99 -19.99 -6.84
C ALA A 164 2.28 -19.20 -6.58
N ALA A 165 3.45 -19.80 -6.84
CA ALA A 165 4.72 -19.11 -6.73
C ALA A 165 4.83 -17.95 -7.73
N ASP A 166 4.46 -18.17 -9.00
CA ASP A 166 4.47 -17.12 -10.03
C ASP A 166 3.57 -15.93 -9.63
N THR A 167 2.38 -16.25 -9.10
CA THR A 167 1.46 -15.23 -8.60
C THR A 167 2.08 -14.46 -7.41
N ALA A 168 2.69 -15.17 -6.46
CA ALA A 168 3.36 -14.54 -5.32
C ALA A 168 4.53 -13.65 -5.73
N VAL A 169 5.35 -14.07 -6.71
CA VAL A 169 6.44 -13.27 -7.27
C VAL A 169 5.89 -11.98 -7.88
N ALA A 170 4.80 -12.06 -8.65
CA ALA A 170 4.19 -10.87 -9.24
C ALA A 170 3.74 -9.86 -8.16
N TRP A 171 3.17 -10.32 -7.05
CA TRP A 171 2.76 -9.44 -5.95
C TRP A 171 3.93 -8.90 -5.12
N VAL A 172 5.02 -9.65 -4.99
CA VAL A 172 6.27 -9.16 -4.37
C VAL A 172 6.89 -8.06 -5.23
N ASN A 173 6.94 -8.25 -6.56
CA ASN A 173 7.43 -7.24 -7.50
C ASN A 173 6.55 -5.98 -7.47
N HIS A 174 5.24 -6.17 -7.38
CA HIS A 174 4.31 -5.05 -7.21
C HIS A 174 4.52 -4.30 -5.88
N ALA A 175 4.64 -5.02 -4.76
CA ALA A 175 4.97 -4.42 -3.46
C ALA A 175 6.29 -3.64 -3.50
N SER A 176 7.31 -4.18 -4.17
CA SER A 176 8.61 -3.52 -4.39
C SER A 176 8.44 -2.20 -5.15
N SER A 177 7.69 -2.23 -6.25
CA SER A 177 7.37 -1.04 -7.06
C SER A 177 6.62 0.02 -6.24
N LEU A 178 5.65 -0.37 -5.41
CA LEU A 178 4.91 0.57 -4.54
C LEU A 178 5.84 1.32 -3.58
N LEU A 179 6.85 0.65 -3.02
CA LEU A 179 7.74 1.24 -2.03
C LEU A 179 8.91 2.04 -2.64
N THR A 180 9.29 1.74 -3.88
CA THR A 180 10.52 2.29 -4.51
C THR A 180 10.29 3.11 -5.77
N GLY A 181 9.09 3.08 -6.34
CA GLY A 181 8.77 3.81 -7.56
C GLY A 181 8.85 5.33 -7.39
N ASP A 182 9.66 5.99 -8.22
CA ASP A 182 9.76 7.46 -8.29
C ASP A 182 8.92 8.07 -9.43
N GLU A 183 8.33 7.24 -10.28
CA GLU A 183 7.49 7.68 -11.40
C GLU A 183 6.15 8.21 -10.90
N LEU A 184 5.35 7.32 -10.28
CA LEU A 184 4.21 7.68 -9.43
C LEU A 184 4.65 7.40 -7.99
N SER A 185 5.15 8.41 -7.28
CA SER A 185 5.77 8.21 -5.95
C SER A 185 4.74 7.95 -4.85
N VAL A 186 4.05 6.81 -4.90
CA VAL A 186 2.96 6.48 -3.96
C VAL A 186 3.48 6.35 -2.52
N ASN A 187 4.71 5.86 -2.35
CA ASN A 187 5.37 5.82 -1.04
C ASN A 187 5.57 7.23 -0.44
N ALA A 188 5.82 8.26 -1.27
CA ALA A 188 5.84 9.63 -0.77
C ALA A 188 4.46 10.04 -0.24
N ALA A 189 3.37 9.67 -0.92
CA ALA A 189 2.01 9.89 -0.42
C ALA A 189 1.80 9.23 0.96
N HIS A 190 2.18 7.95 1.09
CA HIS A 190 2.06 7.23 2.35
C HIS A 190 2.84 7.90 3.48
N ASN A 191 4.09 8.32 3.22
CA ASN A 191 4.89 9.06 4.20
C ASN A 191 4.23 10.39 4.60
N LYS A 192 3.64 11.14 3.67
CA LYS A 192 2.95 12.40 3.97
C LYS A 192 1.66 12.18 4.76
N VAL A 193 0.92 11.10 4.47
CA VAL A 193 -0.25 10.69 5.25
C VAL A 193 0.17 10.32 6.67
N LYS A 194 1.16 9.43 6.81
CA LYS A 194 1.68 8.92 8.09
C LYS A 194 2.18 10.04 9.01
N HIS A 195 2.78 11.09 8.46
CA HIS A 195 3.43 12.17 9.23
C HIS A 195 2.56 13.42 9.43
N GLY A 196 1.22 13.30 9.36
CA GLY A 196 0.30 14.38 9.71
C GLY A 196 -0.50 14.95 8.55
N LEU A 197 -0.90 14.10 7.59
CA LEU A 197 -1.78 14.46 6.47
C LEU A 197 -1.28 15.69 5.68
N ALA A 198 0.00 15.72 5.33
CA ALA A 198 0.57 16.71 4.42
C ALA A 198 0.16 16.44 2.94
N VAL A 199 -1.14 16.22 2.74
CA VAL A 199 -1.80 15.87 1.48
C VAL A 199 -3.08 16.68 1.36
N SER A 200 -3.47 17.05 0.15
CA SER A 200 -4.81 17.55 -0.16
C SER A 200 -5.68 16.37 -0.58
N THR A 201 -6.88 16.28 -0.03
CA THR A 201 -7.86 15.25 -0.39
C THR A 201 -9.07 15.91 -1.04
N ARG A 202 -9.53 15.37 -2.17
CA ARG A 202 -10.68 15.92 -2.90
C ARG A 202 -11.61 14.80 -3.36
N GLY A 203 -12.90 14.98 -3.13
CA GLY A 203 -13.98 14.10 -3.59
C GLY A 203 -15.02 14.84 -4.41
N ASP A 204 -14.81 16.14 -4.63
CA ASP A 204 -15.70 17.11 -5.25
C ASP A 204 -15.34 17.40 -6.72
N VAL A 205 -14.30 16.75 -7.24
CA VAL A 205 -13.79 16.98 -8.60
C VAL A 205 -13.91 15.72 -9.44
N ARG A 206 -14.40 15.92 -10.66
CA ARG A 206 -14.33 14.94 -11.74
C ARG A 206 -13.55 15.53 -12.91
N ILE A 207 -12.53 14.81 -13.38
CA ILE A 207 -11.75 15.18 -14.56
C ILE A 207 -11.80 14.01 -15.52
N GLU A 208 -12.19 14.27 -16.77
CA GLU A 208 -12.26 13.28 -17.82
C GLU A 208 -11.74 13.85 -19.14
N PHE A 209 -11.20 12.98 -19.99
CA PHE A 209 -11.07 13.33 -21.40
C PHE A 209 -12.39 13.10 -22.10
N ILE A 210 -12.82 14.10 -22.85
CA ILE A 210 -13.93 14.03 -23.80
C ILE A 210 -13.44 14.53 -25.14
N THR A 211 -14.02 14.02 -26.21
CA THR A 211 -13.77 14.51 -27.58
C THR A 211 -14.80 15.54 -28.03
N THR A 212 -15.89 15.72 -27.25
CA THR A 212 -16.94 16.69 -27.54
C THR A 212 -16.53 18.07 -27.01
N PRO A 213 -16.30 19.07 -27.87
CA PRO A 213 -16.01 20.42 -27.43
C PRO A 213 -17.30 21.09 -26.87
N PRO A 214 -17.16 22.14 -26.05
CA PRO A 214 -18.30 23.02 -25.75
C PRO A 214 -18.88 23.62 -27.04
N ASN A 215 -20.20 23.77 -27.10
CA ASN A 215 -20.88 24.48 -28.19
C ASN A 215 -20.67 26.01 -28.08
N ASP A 216 -21.24 26.78 -29.01
CA ASP A 216 -21.14 28.25 -29.04
C ASP A 216 -21.70 28.95 -27.78
N LEU A 217 -22.54 28.25 -27.00
CA LEU A 217 -23.07 28.72 -25.71
C LEU A 217 -22.20 28.28 -24.52
N GLY A 218 -21.07 27.62 -24.78
CA GLY A 218 -20.20 27.05 -23.75
C GLY A 218 -20.79 25.81 -23.08
N GLN A 219 -21.71 25.10 -23.72
CA GLN A 219 -22.39 23.94 -23.13
C GLN A 219 -21.79 22.63 -23.65
N ILE A 220 -21.67 21.64 -22.75
CA ILE A 220 -21.30 20.27 -23.09
C ILE A 220 -22.47 19.36 -22.68
N PRO A 221 -23.04 18.54 -23.59
CA PRO A 221 -24.16 17.67 -23.24
C PRO A 221 -23.69 16.53 -22.32
N LEU A 222 -24.50 16.16 -21.34
CA LEU A 222 -24.21 15.03 -20.43
C LEU A 222 -23.98 13.72 -21.22
N SER A 223 -24.61 13.58 -22.38
CA SER A 223 -24.42 12.45 -23.29
C SER A 223 -23.02 12.32 -23.89
N ALA A 224 -22.14 13.33 -23.73
CA ALA A 224 -20.71 13.25 -24.08
C ALA A 224 -19.88 12.44 -23.07
N PHE A 225 -20.43 12.15 -21.90
CA PHE A 225 -19.76 11.40 -20.83
C PHE A 225 -20.26 9.95 -20.79
N GLY A 226 -19.42 9.06 -20.27
CA GLY A 226 -19.75 7.66 -20.04
C GLY A 226 -18.96 6.69 -20.90
N GLU A 227 -19.32 5.42 -20.80
CA GLU A 227 -18.58 4.32 -21.43
C GLU A 227 -18.44 4.51 -22.94
N GLY A 228 -17.20 4.39 -23.44
CA GLY A 228 -16.86 4.56 -24.86
C GLY A 228 -16.88 6.01 -25.36
N LYS A 229 -17.23 6.99 -24.53
CA LYS A 229 -17.35 8.42 -24.91
C LYS A 229 -16.36 9.31 -24.19
N SER A 230 -16.07 9.00 -22.94
CA SER A 230 -15.11 9.72 -22.12
C SER A 230 -14.15 8.76 -21.42
N VAL A 231 -12.98 9.29 -21.05
CA VAL A 231 -12.00 8.56 -20.23
C VAL A 231 -11.90 9.26 -18.87
N PRO A 232 -12.47 8.70 -17.80
CA PRO A 232 -12.31 9.26 -16.46
C PRO A 232 -10.86 9.21 -16.04
N ILE A 233 -10.31 10.38 -15.71
CA ILE A 233 -8.97 10.54 -15.13
C ILE A 233 -9.08 10.54 -13.60
N PHE A 234 -10.00 11.35 -13.08
CA PHE A 234 -10.33 11.44 -11.67
C PHE A 234 -11.84 11.39 -11.53
N ASP A 235 -12.37 10.27 -11.05
CA ASP A 235 -13.80 10.02 -10.78
C ASP A 235 -13.99 9.34 -9.41
N ARG A 236 -12.95 9.40 -8.59
CA ARG A 236 -12.80 8.76 -7.27
C ARG A 236 -12.07 9.74 -6.35
N PRO A 237 -12.06 9.50 -5.03
CA PRO A 237 -11.23 10.26 -4.10
C PRO A 237 -9.81 10.46 -4.62
N MET A 238 -9.38 11.71 -4.62
CA MET A 238 -8.08 12.13 -5.10
C MET A 238 -7.20 12.56 -3.94
N LEU A 239 -5.97 12.06 -3.89
CA LEU A 239 -4.95 12.48 -2.93
C LEU A 239 -3.82 13.20 -3.66
N THR A 240 -3.69 14.50 -3.45
CA THR A 240 -2.63 15.32 -4.03
C THR A 240 -1.55 15.64 -3.01
N TYR A 241 -0.29 15.45 -3.38
CA TYR A 241 0.85 15.74 -2.52
C TYR A 241 2.04 16.25 -3.33
N LEU A 242 2.99 16.84 -2.61
CA LEU A 242 4.19 17.40 -3.19
C LEU A 242 5.38 16.47 -2.91
N SER A 243 6.16 16.20 -3.95
CA SER A 243 7.38 15.40 -3.86
C SER A 243 8.47 15.94 -4.78
N ARG A 244 9.71 15.59 -4.46
CA ARG A 244 10.85 15.74 -5.36
C ARG A 244 11.35 14.33 -5.70
N PRO A 245 11.46 13.95 -6.98
CA PRO A 245 12.02 12.67 -7.38
C PRO A 245 13.46 12.50 -6.86
N HIS A 246 13.81 11.29 -6.44
CA HIS A 246 15.18 10.96 -6.00
C HIS A 246 16.09 10.55 -7.17
N THR A 247 16.02 11.31 -8.26
CA THR A 247 16.76 11.03 -9.50
C THR A 247 17.98 11.92 -9.67
N ASN A 248 18.94 11.47 -10.48
CA ASN A 248 20.05 12.28 -10.97
C ASN A 248 19.93 12.47 -12.49
N PRO A 249 19.96 13.71 -13.03
CA PRO A 249 20.08 14.99 -12.32
C PRO A 249 18.86 15.30 -11.43
N LYS A 250 19.06 16.17 -10.43
CA LYS A 250 18.01 16.57 -9.48
C LYS A 250 16.84 17.21 -10.20
N GLN A 251 15.62 16.82 -9.84
CA GLN A 251 14.39 17.35 -10.44
C GLN A 251 13.76 18.48 -9.61
N GLY A 252 12.85 19.20 -10.25
CA GLY A 252 12.02 20.23 -9.63
C GLY A 252 11.01 19.66 -8.63
N LEU A 253 10.13 20.53 -8.13
CA LEU A 253 9.00 20.12 -7.30
C LEU A 253 7.92 19.58 -8.22
N GLU A 254 7.28 18.50 -7.81
CA GLU A 254 6.17 17.89 -8.53
C GLU A 254 4.94 17.81 -7.63
N ALA A 255 3.77 18.05 -8.22
CA ALA A 255 2.48 17.72 -7.64
C ALA A 255 2.03 16.38 -8.23
N ILE A 256 1.73 15.43 -7.36
CA ILE A 256 1.23 14.12 -7.74
C ILE A 256 -0.17 13.96 -7.17
N SER A 257 -1.13 13.65 -8.04
CA SER A 257 -2.52 13.39 -7.68
C SER A 257 -2.84 11.93 -7.92
N LEU A 258 -3.10 11.18 -6.84
CA LEU A 258 -3.48 9.77 -6.90
C LEU A 258 -4.99 9.63 -6.99
N ARG A 259 -5.44 8.79 -7.93
CA ARG A 259 -6.83 8.32 -7.98
C ARG A 259 -6.92 7.08 -7.09
N VAL A 260 -7.70 7.15 -6.02
CA VAL A 260 -7.83 6.04 -5.07
C VAL A 260 -9.15 5.30 -5.29
N ASP A 261 -9.06 4.13 -5.93
CA ASP A 261 -10.17 3.19 -6.06
C ASP A 261 -10.14 2.24 -4.86
N VAL A 262 -10.89 2.58 -3.80
CA VAL A 262 -10.81 1.91 -2.48
C VAL A 262 -10.91 0.38 -2.59
N PRO A 263 -11.89 -0.21 -3.29
CA PRO A 263 -11.97 -1.67 -3.42
C PRO A 263 -10.74 -2.30 -4.09
N VAL A 264 -10.18 -1.64 -5.11
CA VAL A 264 -8.99 -2.12 -5.81
C VAL A 264 -7.76 -2.05 -4.90
N VAL A 265 -7.58 -0.92 -4.21
CA VAL A 265 -6.45 -0.72 -3.29
C VAL A 265 -6.50 -1.71 -2.12
N LEU A 266 -7.70 -2.00 -1.60
CA LEU A 266 -7.89 -3.03 -0.57
C LEU A 266 -7.65 -4.44 -1.10
N ALA A 267 -8.03 -4.74 -2.35
CA ALA A 267 -7.72 -6.01 -3.00
C ALA A 267 -6.20 -6.19 -3.18
N GLU A 268 -5.49 -5.14 -3.59
CA GLU A 268 -4.02 -5.16 -3.63
C GLU A 268 -3.42 -5.46 -2.24
N ALA A 269 -3.91 -4.77 -1.19
CA ALA A 269 -3.45 -5.00 0.18
C ALA A 269 -3.68 -6.46 0.63
N TRP A 270 -4.83 -7.05 0.28
CA TRP A 270 -5.15 -8.44 0.58
C TRP A 270 -4.18 -9.41 -0.12
N MET A 271 -3.92 -9.20 -1.42
CA MET A 271 -3.05 -10.09 -2.20
C MET A 271 -1.61 -10.06 -1.68
N ILE A 272 -1.11 -8.88 -1.29
CA ILE A 272 0.21 -8.72 -0.66
C ILE A 272 0.23 -9.41 0.72
N ALA A 273 -0.80 -9.19 1.53
CA ALA A 273 -0.91 -9.81 2.86
C ALA A 273 -1.01 -11.35 2.79
N ASN A 274 -1.63 -11.92 1.75
CA ASN A 274 -1.70 -13.36 1.50
C ASN A 274 -0.29 -13.97 1.32
N VAL A 275 0.57 -13.33 0.53
CA VAL A 275 1.97 -13.75 0.35
C VAL A 275 2.76 -13.61 1.65
N TYR A 276 2.59 -12.50 2.35
CA TYR A 276 3.26 -12.27 3.65
C TYR A 276 2.88 -13.34 4.67
N ALA A 277 1.60 -13.66 4.80
CA ALA A 277 1.10 -14.69 5.70
C ALA A 277 1.67 -16.08 5.39
N ALA A 278 1.79 -16.45 4.11
CA ALA A 278 2.39 -17.71 3.70
C ALA A 278 3.87 -17.80 4.11
N MET A 279 4.65 -16.74 3.84
CA MET A 279 6.06 -16.68 4.24
C MET A 279 6.24 -16.70 5.76
N PHE A 280 5.38 -15.97 6.47
CA PHE A 280 5.38 -15.93 7.93
C PHE A 280 5.15 -17.32 8.53
N HIS A 281 4.13 -18.03 8.05
CA HIS A 281 3.84 -19.40 8.48
C HIS A 281 4.97 -20.36 8.10
N ALA A 282 5.48 -20.30 6.87
CA ALA A 282 6.57 -21.15 6.43
C ALA A 282 7.84 -20.96 7.28
N ARG A 283 8.09 -19.73 7.78
CA ARG A 283 9.17 -19.46 8.73
C ARG A 283 8.85 -19.99 10.13
N ALA A 284 7.62 -19.80 10.63
CA ALA A 284 7.18 -20.36 11.91
C ALA A 284 7.32 -21.90 11.93
N ARG A 285 6.97 -22.59 10.84
CA ARG A 285 7.14 -24.03 10.67
C ARG A 285 8.60 -24.48 10.78
N ARG A 286 9.54 -23.68 10.29
CA ARG A 286 10.99 -23.95 10.43
C ARG A 286 11.50 -23.71 11.84
N HIS A 287 10.89 -22.79 12.56
CA HIS A 287 11.27 -22.44 13.93
C HIS A 287 10.78 -23.48 14.94
N PHE A 288 9.50 -23.88 14.86
CA PHE A 288 8.90 -24.84 15.79
C PHE A 288 9.04 -26.30 15.36
N GLY A 289 9.23 -26.58 14.07
CA GLY A 289 9.24 -27.94 13.53
C GLY A 289 7.83 -28.49 13.30
N ASP A 290 7.68 -29.82 13.45
CA ASP A 290 6.45 -30.50 13.05
C ASP A 290 5.26 -30.31 13.99
N ASP A 291 5.53 -29.97 15.25
CA ASP A 291 4.53 -29.75 16.29
C ASP A 291 4.37 -28.24 16.54
N LEU A 292 3.52 -27.58 15.75
CA LEU A 292 3.23 -26.15 15.91
C LEU A 292 2.45 -25.92 17.23
N PRO A 293 2.84 -24.93 18.05
CA PRO A 293 2.05 -24.51 19.20
C PRO A 293 0.64 -24.08 18.84
N GLU A 294 -0.28 -24.21 19.78
CA GLU A 294 -1.61 -23.59 19.68
C GLU A 294 -1.46 -22.07 19.54
N GLY A 295 -2.21 -21.50 18.60
CA GLY A 295 -2.17 -20.07 18.31
C GLY A 295 -1.21 -19.66 17.19
N VAL A 296 -0.39 -20.56 16.62
CA VAL A 296 0.31 -20.23 15.35
C VAL A 296 -0.72 -20.08 14.23
N ALA A 297 -0.67 -18.95 13.51
CA ALA A 297 -1.58 -18.68 12.40
C ALA A 297 -1.46 -19.77 11.30
N PRO A 298 -2.56 -20.23 10.68
CA PRO A 298 -2.51 -21.28 9.67
C PRO A 298 -1.84 -20.80 8.37
N TYR A 299 -1.29 -21.75 7.59
CA TYR A 299 -0.83 -21.46 6.24
C TYR A 299 -2.04 -21.06 5.38
N PRO A 300 -2.02 -19.90 4.70
CA PRO A 300 -3.15 -19.47 3.90
C PRO A 300 -3.24 -20.28 2.61
N THR A 301 -4.43 -20.36 2.04
CA THR A 301 -4.56 -20.75 0.63
C THR A 301 -3.97 -19.64 -0.23
N LEU A 302 -2.91 -19.94 -0.97
CA LEU A 302 -2.33 -19.00 -1.93
C LEU A 302 -3.24 -18.84 -3.14
N VAL A 303 -3.40 -17.61 -3.59
CA VAL A 303 -4.15 -17.31 -4.80
C VAL A 303 -3.32 -17.61 -6.04
N ILE A 304 -3.96 -18.17 -7.06
CA ILE A 304 -3.34 -18.55 -8.33
C ILE A 304 -3.94 -17.71 -9.47
N GLY A 305 -3.08 -17.20 -10.35
CA GLY A 305 -3.46 -16.57 -11.62
C GLY A 305 -4.03 -15.16 -11.50
N ARG A 306 -4.19 -14.63 -10.27
CA ARG A 306 -4.66 -13.26 -10.04
C ARG A 306 -3.48 -12.31 -9.93
N LEU A 307 -2.94 -11.88 -11.07
CA LEU A 307 -1.81 -10.97 -11.17
C LEU A 307 -2.21 -9.51 -10.90
N PRO A 308 -1.25 -8.60 -10.58
CA PRO A 308 -1.52 -7.19 -10.35
C PRO A 308 -2.33 -6.51 -11.46
N GLU A 309 -2.03 -6.78 -12.73
CA GLU A 309 -2.75 -6.24 -13.89
C GLU A 309 -4.22 -6.66 -13.94
N HIS A 310 -4.57 -7.85 -13.41
CA HIS A 310 -5.94 -8.32 -13.33
C HIS A 310 -6.74 -7.60 -12.24
N VAL A 311 -6.07 -7.11 -11.18
CA VAL A 311 -6.70 -6.41 -10.05
C VAL A 311 -6.77 -4.91 -10.32
N ILE A 312 -5.66 -4.31 -10.74
CA ILE A 312 -5.51 -2.86 -10.95
C ILE A 312 -6.21 -2.43 -12.25
N GLY A 313 -6.16 -3.26 -13.29
CA GLY A 313 -6.78 -3.01 -14.58
C GLY A 313 -6.13 -1.85 -15.36
N GLY A 314 -6.82 -1.41 -16.42
CA GLY A 314 -6.33 -0.39 -17.35
C GLY A 314 -6.78 1.04 -17.04
N ARG A 315 -7.12 1.36 -15.79
CA ARG A 315 -7.60 2.70 -15.39
C ARG A 315 -6.42 3.62 -15.00
N PRO A 316 -6.55 4.94 -15.14
CA PRO A 316 -5.56 5.87 -14.60
C PRO A 316 -5.38 5.67 -13.08
N LEU A 317 -4.14 5.66 -12.62
CA LEU A 317 -3.75 5.56 -11.21
C LEU A 317 -3.45 6.92 -10.59
N GLY A 318 -3.08 7.88 -11.42
CA GLY A 318 -2.80 9.23 -10.99
C GLY A 318 -2.23 10.09 -12.10
N TYR A 319 -1.95 11.34 -11.75
CA TYR A 319 -1.37 12.36 -12.61
C TYR A 319 -0.18 13.00 -11.92
N ARG A 320 0.87 13.27 -12.69
CA ARG A 320 2.01 14.09 -12.25
C ARG A 320 2.01 15.40 -13.00
N GLU A 321 2.35 16.45 -12.28
CA GLU A 321 2.59 17.79 -12.81
C GLU A 321 3.90 18.36 -12.27
N ALA A 322 4.73 18.91 -13.16
CA ALA A 322 5.89 19.68 -12.74
C ALA A 322 5.45 21.06 -12.22
N VAL A 323 5.85 21.41 -11.00
CA VAL A 323 5.49 22.67 -10.33
C VAL A 323 6.63 23.68 -10.40
N THR A 324 7.88 23.21 -10.31
CA THR A 324 9.06 24.08 -10.48
C THR A 324 10.02 23.49 -11.49
N LEU A 325 10.86 24.35 -12.08
CA LEU A 325 12.01 23.90 -12.87
C LEU A 325 13.03 23.14 -11.98
N PRO A 326 13.84 22.25 -12.58
CA PRO A 326 15.02 21.70 -11.93
C PRO A 326 15.98 22.77 -11.42
N PRO A 327 16.66 22.53 -10.29
CA PRO A 327 17.49 23.55 -9.62
C PRO A 327 18.75 23.93 -10.40
N ASP A 328 19.17 23.15 -11.39
CA ASP A 328 20.33 23.46 -12.24
C ASP A 328 20.03 24.45 -13.37
N GLY A 329 18.76 24.78 -13.60
CA GLY A 329 18.30 25.69 -14.66
C GLY A 329 18.55 25.19 -16.09
N THR A 330 19.08 23.99 -16.28
CA THR A 330 19.44 23.44 -17.60
C THR A 330 18.74 22.12 -17.90
N THR A 331 18.43 21.32 -16.87
CA THR A 331 17.64 20.11 -17.02
C THR A 331 16.19 20.48 -17.29
N ALA A 332 15.58 19.84 -18.29
CA ALA A 332 14.15 19.97 -18.54
C ALA A 332 13.34 19.30 -17.41
N PRO A 333 12.22 19.90 -16.95
CA PRO A 333 11.34 19.23 -16.01
C PRO A 333 10.79 17.92 -16.60
N ARG A 334 10.51 16.93 -15.75
CA ARG A 334 9.80 15.71 -16.18
C ARG A 334 8.45 16.09 -16.78
N LYS A 335 8.05 15.39 -17.85
CA LYS A 335 6.75 15.59 -18.48
C LYS A 335 5.61 15.33 -17.50
N SER A 336 4.61 16.21 -17.52
CA SER A 336 3.32 15.96 -16.90
C SER A 336 2.59 14.84 -17.62
N GLY A 337 1.68 14.14 -16.96
CA GLY A 337 0.95 13.06 -17.61
C GLY A 337 0.33 12.06 -16.65
N LEU A 338 -0.27 11.03 -17.24
CA LEU A 338 -1.05 10.01 -16.54
C LEU A 338 -0.28 8.72 -16.35
N PHE A 339 -0.47 8.12 -15.18
CA PHE A 339 0.04 6.80 -14.87
C PHE A 339 -1.04 5.76 -15.01
N PHE A 340 -0.66 4.63 -15.57
CA PHE A 340 -1.41 3.40 -15.61
C PHE A 340 -0.51 2.29 -15.05
N GLN A 341 -1.08 1.11 -14.81
CA GLN A 341 -0.27 -0.03 -14.45
C GLN A 341 0.76 -0.33 -15.55
N GLY A 342 2.05 -0.20 -15.22
CA GLY A 342 3.16 -0.47 -16.13
C GLY A 342 3.38 0.54 -17.25
N SER A 343 2.68 1.68 -17.29
CA SER A 343 2.87 2.68 -18.34
C SER A 343 2.60 4.12 -17.91
N PHE A 344 3.18 5.06 -18.64
CA PHE A 344 3.02 6.50 -18.46
C PHE A 344 2.67 7.15 -19.80
N ILE A 345 1.61 7.97 -19.81
CA ILE A 345 1.18 8.74 -20.97
C ILE A 345 1.55 10.20 -20.73
N PRO A 346 2.61 10.73 -21.39
CA PRO A 346 2.96 12.14 -21.28
C PRO A 346 1.88 13.02 -21.90
N MET A 347 1.70 14.20 -21.32
CA MET A 347 0.72 15.18 -21.76
C MET A 347 1.34 16.57 -21.81
N ASP A 348 1.00 17.30 -22.87
CA ASP A 348 1.23 18.74 -22.95
C ASP A 348 -0.12 19.43 -22.70
N VAL A 349 -0.18 20.24 -21.65
CA VAL A 349 -1.39 20.98 -21.27
C VAL A 349 -1.28 22.40 -21.80
N ASP A 350 -2.16 22.77 -22.72
CA ASP A 350 -2.30 24.14 -23.18
C ASP A 350 -3.16 24.95 -22.20
N TYR A 351 -2.50 25.64 -21.27
CA TYR A 351 -3.17 26.53 -20.32
C TYR A 351 -3.70 27.81 -20.97
N GLY A 352 -3.20 28.19 -22.16
CA GLY A 352 -3.58 29.42 -22.87
C GLY A 352 -4.95 29.30 -23.55
N SER A 353 -5.32 28.09 -23.97
CA SER A 353 -6.59 27.80 -24.65
C SER A 353 -7.71 27.33 -23.71
N LYS A 354 -7.63 27.67 -22.41
CA LYS A 354 -8.63 27.27 -21.43
C LYS A 354 -9.99 27.92 -21.71
N VAL A 355 -11.01 27.10 -21.88
CA VAL A 355 -12.42 27.52 -21.98
C VAL A 355 -13.20 27.10 -20.73
N SER A 356 -14.21 27.88 -20.38
CA SER A 356 -15.17 27.52 -19.31
C SER A 356 -16.51 27.18 -19.94
N GLY A 357 -17.17 26.16 -19.40
CA GLY A 357 -18.46 25.71 -19.90
C GLY A 357 -19.29 25.03 -18.83
N VAL A 358 -20.56 24.77 -19.14
CA VAL A 358 -21.53 24.14 -18.24
C VAL A 358 -21.98 22.81 -18.85
N VAL A 359 -21.98 21.77 -18.03
CA VAL A 359 -22.59 20.49 -18.43
C VAL A 359 -24.11 20.63 -18.33
N VAL A 360 -24.82 20.33 -19.41
CA VAL A 360 -26.28 20.45 -19.50
C VAL A 360 -26.92 19.08 -19.76
N GLU A 361 -28.14 18.90 -19.27
CA GLU A 361 -28.97 17.78 -19.73
C GLU A 361 -29.28 17.98 -21.21
N GLY A 362 -28.91 17.00 -22.04
CA GLY A 362 -28.94 17.08 -23.50
C GLY A 362 -28.84 15.73 -24.18
#